data_AF-A0A956PQY2-F1
#
_entry.id   AF-A0A956PQY2-F1
#
_cell.length_a   1.000
_cell.length_b   1.000
_cell.length_c   1.000
_cell.angle_alpha   90.00
_cell.angle_beta   90.00
_cell.angle_gamma   90.00
#
_symmetry.space_group_name_H-M   'P 1'
#
loop_
_entity.id
_entity.type
_entity.pdbx_description
1 polymer ?
#
loop_
_entity_poly.entity_id
_entity_poly.type
_entity_poly.pdbx_seq_one_letter_code
_entity_poly.pdbx_strand_id
1 'polypeptide(L)'
;MQVGNFQSYPFQSPYASTGFPSVGANPFQAGFSAFGGGGINAISMLFQLMSGISQLAQGWGGFGGGSYQTQQPLDYASMHFPNLQSYNPTATSGYGGSGTGSAALPRPSDPQEFASYIQAQIAGGALEGRTGVAQSDAIAGSRFGQVQDSTMWQASLARNYAYQFAAQAAGANPLSADGLQQGMQAFEQMKPEAQLFMQVASVFKGNLLGGPGFYDNPGLKQLLESKGLNQFINDPQVGQTDVQTIGAIASAINSGQLSLNDVINSGTISDLNRYQQVIGYVSGGGFASDLNNYDTVRI
;
A
#
# COMPACT_ATOMS: atom_id res chain seq x y z
N MET A 1 76.97 12.30 -9.56
CA MET A 1 75.94 11.72 -8.68
C MET A 1 75.73 12.68 -7.52
N GLN A 2 74.49 12.86 -7.05
CA GLN A 2 74.04 13.80 -6.00
C GLN A 2 74.11 15.30 -6.39
N VAL A 3 73.21 16.24 -6.03
CA VAL A 3 71.85 16.34 -5.44
C VAL A 3 71.34 17.75 -5.85
N GLY A 4 70.02 18.00 -5.84
CA GLY A 4 69.50 19.37 -5.78
C GLY A 4 67.97 19.47 -5.78
N ASN A 5 67.37 19.59 -4.59
CA ASN A 5 65.97 20.03 -4.35
C ASN A 5 65.89 21.57 -4.38
N PHE A 6 64.73 22.16 -4.75
CA PHE A 6 64.06 23.37 -4.20
C PHE A 6 62.82 23.68 -5.09
N GLN A 7 61.56 23.51 -4.65
CA GLN A 7 60.65 24.41 -3.90
C GLN A 7 60.10 25.66 -4.66
N SER A 8 58.82 25.55 -5.07
CA SER A 8 57.66 26.49 -5.10
C SER A 8 57.79 28.00 -5.37
N TYR A 9 56.89 28.55 -6.22
CA TYR A 9 56.14 29.81 -5.99
C TYR A 9 54.78 29.84 -6.76
N PRO A 10 53.76 30.60 -6.30
CA PRO A 10 52.36 30.55 -6.75
C PRO A 10 51.96 31.69 -7.72
N PHE A 11 50.77 31.60 -8.34
CA PHE A 11 50.12 32.77 -8.96
C PHE A 11 48.57 32.72 -8.82
N GLN A 12 47.99 33.84 -8.41
CA GLN A 12 46.55 34.10 -8.27
C GLN A 12 46.00 34.92 -9.48
N SER A 13 44.76 34.59 -9.83
CA SER A 13 43.70 35.17 -10.72
C SER A 13 43.79 36.62 -11.25
N PRO A 14 43.11 36.97 -12.37
CA PRO A 14 41.74 37.55 -12.24
C PRO A 14 40.71 37.37 -13.40
N TYR A 15 39.43 37.20 -13.00
CA TYR A 15 38.12 37.73 -13.45
C TYR A 15 37.68 38.02 -14.92
N ALA A 16 36.36 37.77 -15.10
CA ALA A 16 35.33 38.26 -16.08
C ALA A 16 35.07 37.36 -17.31
N SER A 17 33.85 37.00 -17.74
CA SER A 17 32.47 37.29 -17.29
C SER A 17 31.45 36.30 -17.91
N THR A 18 30.23 36.28 -17.34
CA THR A 18 28.89 35.99 -17.93
C THR A 18 28.48 34.57 -18.37
N GLY A 19 27.43 34.04 -17.71
CA GLY A 19 26.47 33.08 -18.31
C GLY A 19 25.85 32.06 -17.36
N PHE A 20 24.76 32.40 -16.67
CA PHE A 20 23.77 31.44 -16.10
C PHE A 20 22.76 31.06 -17.20
N PRO A 21 22.15 29.84 -17.21
CA PRO A 21 21.14 29.47 -16.22
C PRO A 21 21.16 28.03 -15.68
N SER A 22 20.79 27.94 -14.40
CA SER A 22 19.99 26.91 -13.70
C SER A 22 19.56 25.66 -14.48
N VAL A 23 19.95 24.47 -13.96
CA VAL A 23 19.07 23.28 -13.86
C VAL A 23 19.38 22.58 -12.53
N GLY A 24 18.38 22.53 -11.64
CA GLY A 24 18.33 21.61 -10.51
C GLY A 24 17.50 20.38 -10.88
N ALA A 25 17.91 19.19 -10.44
CA ALA A 25 17.04 18.01 -10.35
C ALA A 25 17.69 16.90 -9.49
N ASN A 26 16.98 16.57 -8.40
CA ASN A 26 16.79 15.27 -7.72
C ASN A 26 17.95 14.44 -7.13
N PRO A 27 17.92 14.19 -5.80
CA PRO A 27 18.69 13.15 -5.11
C PRO A 27 17.79 11.98 -4.68
N PHE A 28 17.60 10.97 -5.52
CA PHE A 28 17.22 9.62 -5.07
C PHE A 28 17.89 8.58 -5.98
N GLN A 29 19.21 8.49 -5.82
CA GLN A 29 20.04 7.44 -6.39
C GLN A 29 20.45 6.48 -5.26
N ALA A 30 19.92 5.26 -5.34
CA ALA A 30 20.38 3.97 -4.82
C ALA A 30 21.40 3.95 -3.66
N GLY A 31 21.10 3.16 -2.62
CA GLY A 31 22.11 2.74 -1.64
C GLY A 31 21.59 1.84 -0.52
N PHE A 32 21.57 0.53 -0.77
CA PHE A 32 21.76 -0.47 0.28
C PHE A 32 23.22 -0.36 0.78
N SER A 33 23.44 -0.09 2.07
CA SER A 33 24.71 -0.41 2.74
C SER A 33 24.59 -0.42 4.26
N ALA A 34 25.41 -1.30 4.84
CA ALA A 34 25.38 -1.88 6.17
C ALA A 34 25.88 -0.98 7.33
N PHE A 35 25.39 -1.33 8.54
CA PHE A 35 26.06 -1.41 9.85
C PHE A 35 27.01 -0.28 10.31
N GLY A 36 26.70 0.34 11.46
CA GLY A 36 27.72 1.02 12.29
C GLY A 36 27.25 2.07 13.29
N GLY A 37 26.96 1.64 14.54
CA GLY A 37 27.46 2.26 15.78
C GLY A 37 26.87 3.59 16.31
N GLY A 38 26.19 3.51 17.47
CA GLY A 38 26.01 4.64 18.41
C GLY A 38 24.81 4.51 19.35
N GLY A 39 24.99 3.89 20.53
CA GLY A 39 24.00 3.89 21.64
C GLY A 39 23.79 5.30 22.23
N ILE A 40 22.81 5.59 23.09
CA ILE A 40 22.15 4.82 24.16
C ILE A 40 20.79 5.51 24.45
N ASN A 41 19.70 4.71 24.58
CA ASN A 41 18.63 4.82 25.61
C ASN A 41 17.37 3.95 25.34
N ALA A 42 17.41 2.99 24.41
CA ALA A 42 16.25 2.11 24.14
C ALA A 42 16.14 0.88 25.07
N ILE A 43 17.16 0.56 25.86
CA ILE A 43 17.21 -0.69 26.66
C ILE A 43 16.33 -0.62 27.92
N SER A 44 16.04 0.57 28.47
CA SER A 44 15.14 0.70 29.62
C SER A 44 13.66 0.58 29.24
N MET A 45 13.26 0.91 28.01
CA MET A 45 11.87 0.70 27.54
C MET A 45 11.60 -0.74 27.09
N LEU A 46 12.63 -1.49 26.66
CA LEU A 46 12.48 -2.87 26.20
C LEU A 46 12.13 -3.86 27.33
N PHE A 47 12.51 -3.57 28.58
CA PHE A 47 12.20 -4.43 29.72
C PHE A 47 10.79 -4.23 30.32
N GLN A 48 10.09 -3.14 29.99
CA GLN A 48 8.67 -2.94 30.37
C GLN A 48 7.68 -3.44 29.30
N LEU A 49 8.08 -3.58 28.03
CA LEU A 49 7.21 -4.12 26.99
C LEU A 49 7.19 -5.66 26.97
N MET A 50 8.23 -6.32 27.49
CA MET A 50 8.32 -7.78 27.51
C MET A 50 7.44 -8.48 28.56
N SER A 51 6.92 -7.79 29.58
CA SER A 51 5.95 -8.36 30.51
C SER A 51 4.50 -8.32 30.01
N GLY A 52 4.22 -7.55 28.95
CA GLY A 52 2.88 -7.46 28.34
C GLY A 52 2.56 -8.58 27.33
N ILE A 53 3.59 -9.18 26.71
CA ILE A 53 3.40 -10.16 25.63
C ILE A 53 3.00 -11.56 26.16
N SER A 54 3.36 -11.91 27.40
CA SER A 54 2.97 -13.20 27.99
C SER A 54 1.50 -13.29 28.45
N GLN A 55 0.75 -12.19 28.49
CA GLN A 55 -0.68 -12.20 28.86
C GLN A 55 -1.63 -12.29 27.65
N LEU A 56 -1.13 -12.14 26.42
CA LEU A 56 -1.95 -12.25 25.20
C LEU A 56 -2.10 -13.71 24.70
N ALA A 57 -1.40 -14.66 25.32
CA ALA A 57 -1.40 -16.07 24.95
C ALA A 57 -2.45 -16.94 25.67
N GLN A 58 -3.28 -16.40 26.58
CA GLN A 58 -4.26 -17.19 27.37
C GLN A 58 -5.74 -16.88 27.10
N GLY A 59 -6.07 -16.11 26.05
CA GLY A 59 -7.44 -15.65 25.79
C GLY A 59 -8.34 -16.51 24.88
N TRP A 60 -7.84 -17.58 24.25
CA TRP A 60 -8.56 -18.29 23.16
C TRP A 60 -9.28 -19.59 23.56
N GLY A 61 -9.60 -19.77 24.84
CA GLY A 61 -10.29 -20.97 25.34
C GLY A 61 -11.65 -20.66 25.95
N GLY A 62 -12.74 -20.97 25.23
CA GLY A 62 -14.05 -21.22 25.83
C GLY A 62 -15.22 -20.43 25.24
N PHE A 63 -15.91 -21.02 24.24
CA PHE A 63 -17.25 -20.58 23.85
C PHE A 63 -18.30 -21.37 24.66
N GLY A 64 -18.76 -20.76 25.75
CA GLY A 64 -19.92 -21.17 26.54
C GLY A 64 -20.75 -19.92 26.86
N GLY A 65 -22.06 -19.99 26.66
CA GLY A 65 -22.98 -18.85 26.55
C GLY A 65 -22.99 -17.86 27.72
N GLY A 66 -23.45 -16.64 27.42
CA GLY A 66 -23.77 -15.64 28.44
C GLY A 66 -23.57 -14.21 27.93
N SER A 67 -24.69 -13.54 27.66
CA SER A 67 -24.79 -12.13 27.30
C SER A 67 -24.23 -11.19 28.39
N TYR A 68 -23.19 -10.41 28.13
CA TYR A 68 -22.96 -9.08 28.73
C TYR A 68 -22.04 -8.22 27.86
N GLN A 69 -22.27 -6.91 27.91
CA GLN A 69 -21.69 -5.86 27.07
C GLN A 69 -20.16 -5.94 26.93
N THR A 70 -19.69 -6.02 25.69
CA THR A 70 -18.29 -5.85 25.32
C THR A 70 -17.83 -4.42 25.62
N GLN A 71 -17.05 -4.25 26.69
CA GLN A 71 -16.05 -3.18 26.77
C GLN A 71 -15.09 -3.39 25.60
N GLN A 72 -15.13 -2.49 24.63
CA GLN A 72 -14.17 -2.49 23.54
C GLN A 72 -12.77 -2.21 24.12
N PRO A 73 -11.73 -2.96 23.70
CA PRO A 73 -10.37 -2.58 24.02
C PRO A 73 -10.10 -1.18 23.45
N LEU A 74 -9.44 -0.34 24.24
CA LEU A 74 -9.02 1.00 23.83
C LEU A 74 -8.16 0.91 22.57
N ASP A 75 -8.76 1.29 21.45
CA ASP A 75 -8.14 1.39 20.13
C ASP A 75 -7.17 2.58 20.10
N TYR A 76 -5.88 2.30 19.90
CA TYR A 76 -4.83 3.31 19.78
C TYR A 76 -5.02 4.19 18.53
N ALA A 77 -5.70 3.70 17.50
CA ALA A 77 -5.99 4.46 16.28
C ALA A 77 -7.00 5.60 16.53
N SER A 78 -7.91 5.41 17.50
CA SER A 78 -8.85 6.43 17.95
C SER A 78 -8.18 7.64 18.62
N MET A 79 -6.91 7.53 19.04
CA MET A 79 -6.15 8.62 19.69
C MET A 79 -5.30 9.45 18.72
N HIS A 80 -5.00 8.95 17.51
CA HIS A 80 -4.05 9.58 16.59
C HIS A 80 -4.65 10.09 15.26
N PHE A 81 -5.90 9.77 14.94
CA PHE A 81 -6.57 10.21 13.70
C PHE A 81 -8.00 10.74 13.94
N PRO A 82 -8.15 11.93 14.57
CA PRO A 82 -9.47 12.44 14.99
C PRO A 82 -10.41 12.90 13.85
N ASN A 83 -9.97 12.90 12.58
CA ASN A 83 -10.69 13.58 11.49
C ASN A 83 -11.24 12.70 10.34
N LEU A 84 -11.33 11.38 10.50
CA LEU A 84 -12.01 10.53 9.50
C LEU A 84 -13.50 10.32 9.82
N GLN A 85 -14.21 11.41 10.11
CA GLN A 85 -15.67 11.39 10.21
C GLN A 85 -16.30 11.82 8.88
N SER A 86 -17.18 10.94 8.39
CA SER A 86 -18.24 11.18 7.40
C SER A 86 -17.86 11.41 5.92
N TYR A 87 -17.76 10.30 5.18
CA TYR A 87 -18.26 10.24 3.81
C TYR A 87 -19.10 8.96 3.65
N ASN A 88 -20.41 9.12 3.55
CA ASN A 88 -21.36 8.03 3.24
C ASN A 88 -22.08 8.42 1.94
N PRO A 89 -21.66 7.91 0.76
CA PRO A 89 -22.43 8.05 -0.45
C PRO A 89 -23.55 7.01 -0.44
N THR A 90 -24.74 7.46 -0.07
CA THR A 90 -25.98 6.69 -0.18
C THR A 90 -26.16 6.11 -1.57
N ALA A 91 -26.36 4.80 -1.61
CA ALA A 91 -26.64 4.00 -2.78
C ALA A 91 -27.82 4.53 -3.61
N THR A 92 -27.63 4.60 -4.93
CA THR A 92 -28.74 4.62 -5.89
C THR A 92 -28.59 3.43 -6.83
N SER A 93 -29.64 2.61 -6.83
CA SER A 93 -29.86 1.36 -7.56
C SER A 93 -29.91 1.54 -9.08
N GLY A 94 -29.43 0.53 -9.83
CA GLY A 94 -29.87 0.29 -11.20
C GLY A 94 -28.90 -0.48 -12.11
N TYR A 95 -29.30 -1.70 -12.51
CA TYR A 95 -28.94 -2.44 -13.75
C TYR A 95 -27.45 -2.81 -13.97
N GLY A 96 -27.08 -4.05 -14.32
CA GLY A 96 -27.71 -4.93 -15.31
C GLY A 96 -27.07 -4.69 -16.68
N GLY A 97 -25.89 -5.27 -16.95
CA GLY A 97 -25.17 -5.07 -18.20
C GLY A 97 -23.98 -6.01 -18.38
N SER A 98 -24.12 -6.95 -19.32
CA SER A 98 -23.04 -7.75 -19.88
C SER A 98 -22.01 -6.85 -20.56
N GLY A 99 -20.79 -6.78 -20.03
CA GLY A 99 -19.67 -6.12 -20.70
C GLY A 99 -18.39 -6.27 -19.89
N THR A 100 -17.42 -7.01 -20.44
CA THR A 100 -15.96 -6.90 -20.15
C THR A 100 -15.59 -6.45 -18.73
N GLY A 101 -16.18 -7.09 -17.73
CA GLY A 101 -15.88 -6.84 -16.32
C GLY A 101 -14.68 -7.67 -15.90
N SER A 102 -13.81 -7.10 -15.07
CA SER A 102 -12.78 -7.90 -14.39
C SER A 102 -13.42 -9.11 -13.71
N ALA A 103 -12.71 -10.24 -13.68
CA ALA A 103 -13.10 -11.35 -12.83
C ALA A 103 -13.28 -10.82 -11.39
N ALA A 104 -14.31 -11.32 -10.69
CA ALA A 104 -14.55 -10.95 -9.30
C ALA A 104 -13.33 -11.33 -8.45
N LEU A 105 -12.89 -10.42 -7.59
CA LEU A 105 -11.74 -10.64 -6.70
C LEU A 105 -12.15 -11.65 -5.60
N PRO A 106 -11.53 -12.85 -5.52
CA PRO A 106 -11.92 -13.86 -4.54
C PRO A 106 -11.70 -13.40 -3.10
N ARG A 107 -12.72 -13.61 -2.25
CA ARG A 107 -12.63 -13.35 -0.81
C ARG A 107 -11.63 -14.31 -0.15
N PRO A 108 -10.86 -13.87 0.85
CA PRO A 108 -9.99 -14.77 1.61
C PRO A 108 -10.79 -15.87 2.29
N SER A 109 -10.32 -17.11 2.17
CA SER A 109 -10.91 -18.24 2.91
C SER A 109 -10.27 -18.47 4.29
N ASP A 110 -9.11 -17.86 4.54
CA ASP A 110 -8.47 -17.83 5.86
C ASP A 110 -9.05 -16.67 6.70
N PRO A 111 -9.70 -16.93 7.84
CA PRO A 111 -10.19 -15.89 8.75
C PRO A 111 -9.08 -14.97 9.28
N GLN A 112 -7.83 -15.43 9.29
CA GLN A 112 -6.68 -14.67 9.79
C GLN A 112 -5.96 -13.86 8.71
N GLU A 113 -6.39 -13.92 7.44
CA GLU A 113 -5.67 -13.30 6.31
C GLU A 113 -5.36 -11.82 6.57
N PHE A 114 -6.38 -11.01 6.89
CA PHE A 114 -6.22 -9.56 7.08
C PHE A 114 -5.41 -9.24 8.34
N ALA A 115 -5.63 -9.96 9.44
CA ALA A 115 -4.85 -9.78 10.65
C ALA A 115 -3.37 -10.10 10.41
N SER A 116 -3.09 -11.15 9.65
CA SER A 116 -1.75 -11.60 9.31
C SER A 116 -1.02 -10.62 8.40
N TYR A 117 -1.71 -10.11 7.37
CA TYR A 117 -1.20 -9.06 6.50
C TYR A 117 -0.90 -7.76 7.27
N ILE A 118 -1.84 -7.29 8.10
CA ILE A 118 -1.65 -6.06 8.89
C ILE A 118 -0.50 -6.21 9.88
N GLN A 119 -0.35 -7.37 10.54
CA GLN A 119 0.81 -7.62 11.40
C GLN A 119 2.13 -7.50 10.62
N ALA A 120 2.22 -8.14 9.46
CA ALA A 120 3.42 -8.09 8.62
C ALA A 120 3.73 -6.66 8.14
N GLN A 121 2.69 -5.89 7.81
CA GLN A 121 2.82 -4.49 7.40
C GLN A 121 3.27 -3.59 8.56
N ILE A 122 2.75 -3.79 9.77
CA ILE A 122 3.19 -3.06 10.98
C ILE A 122 4.65 -3.40 11.29
N ALA A 123 5.02 -4.67 11.27
CA ALA A 123 6.41 -5.11 11.49
C ALA A 123 7.38 -4.56 10.45
N GLY A 124 6.95 -4.43 9.19
CA GLY A 124 7.71 -3.77 8.13
C GLY A 124 7.77 -2.24 8.25
N GLY A 125 7.17 -1.66 9.29
CA GLY A 125 7.29 -0.26 9.67
C GLY A 125 6.25 0.67 9.06
N ALA A 126 5.06 0.16 8.71
CA ALA A 126 4.00 1.00 8.15
C ALA A 126 3.56 2.15 9.05
N LEU A 127 3.70 1.98 10.37
CA LEU A 127 3.44 3.05 11.33
C LEU A 127 4.50 4.17 11.27
N GLU A 128 5.70 3.88 10.78
CA GLU A 128 6.74 4.87 10.51
C GLU A 128 6.77 5.33 9.03
N GLY A 129 5.70 5.05 8.26
CA GLY A 129 5.59 5.41 6.86
C GLY A 129 6.39 4.52 5.90
N ARG A 130 6.90 3.37 6.37
CA ARG A 130 7.51 2.36 5.50
C ARG A 130 6.42 1.49 4.88
N THR A 131 6.78 0.70 3.86
CA THR A 131 5.79 -0.12 3.13
C THR A 131 6.20 -1.58 3.03
N GLY A 132 7.20 -1.99 3.83
CA GLY A 132 7.67 -3.36 3.86
C GLY A 132 6.57 -4.33 4.32
N VAL A 133 6.42 -5.43 3.60
CA VAL A 133 5.60 -6.57 4.02
C VAL A 133 6.43 -7.81 3.74
N ALA A 134 6.74 -8.58 4.78
CA ALA A 134 7.48 -9.82 4.65
C ALA A 134 6.65 -10.99 5.19
N GLN A 135 6.70 -12.13 4.51
CA GLN A 135 6.00 -13.33 4.94
C GLN A 135 6.41 -13.78 6.34
N SER A 136 7.68 -13.60 6.70
CA SER A 136 8.21 -13.97 8.03
C SER A 136 7.56 -13.23 9.19
N ASP A 137 6.95 -12.08 8.91
CA ASP A 137 6.39 -11.19 9.93
C ASP A 137 4.87 -11.38 10.10
N ALA A 138 4.29 -12.28 9.29
CA ALA A 138 2.90 -12.70 9.34
C ALA A 138 2.57 -13.49 10.63
N ILE A 139 1.29 -13.66 10.92
CA ILE A 139 0.83 -14.52 12.03
C ILE A 139 1.24 -15.97 11.74
N ALA A 140 1.97 -16.59 12.68
CA ALA A 140 2.36 -17.98 12.57
C ALA A 140 1.13 -18.90 12.48
N GLY A 141 1.14 -19.84 11.53
CA GLY A 141 0.01 -20.74 11.28
C GLY A 141 -1.11 -20.16 10.42
N SER A 142 -1.07 -18.86 10.06
CA SER A 142 -1.94 -18.33 9.01
C SER A 142 -1.46 -18.78 7.63
N ARG A 143 -2.37 -18.91 6.66
CA ARG A 143 -2.00 -19.24 5.28
C ARG A 143 -1.00 -18.23 4.71
N PHE A 144 -1.22 -16.95 4.98
CA PHE A 144 -0.38 -15.86 4.53
C PHE A 144 1.07 -16.04 5.00
N GLY A 145 1.27 -16.49 6.24
CA GLY A 145 2.59 -16.71 6.83
C GLY A 145 3.27 -18.03 6.47
N GLN A 146 2.59 -18.96 5.79
CA GLN A 146 3.13 -20.31 5.59
C GLN A 146 3.06 -20.85 4.15
N VAL A 147 2.34 -20.18 3.24
CA VAL A 147 2.31 -20.62 1.83
C VAL A 147 3.72 -20.60 1.23
N GLN A 148 4.18 -21.73 0.70
CA GLN A 148 5.55 -21.84 0.18
C GLN A 148 5.68 -21.32 -1.24
N ASP A 149 4.61 -21.40 -2.03
CA ASP A 149 4.62 -20.90 -3.40
C ASP A 149 4.65 -19.37 -3.39
N SER A 150 5.74 -18.80 -3.91
CA SER A 150 5.94 -17.36 -3.94
C SER A 150 4.90 -16.63 -4.79
N THR A 151 4.41 -17.24 -5.87
CA THR A 151 3.39 -16.64 -6.73
C THR A 151 2.07 -16.55 -5.96
N MET A 152 1.70 -17.61 -5.25
CA MET A 152 0.50 -17.62 -4.41
C MET A 152 0.60 -16.60 -3.26
N TRP A 153 1.77 -16.49 -2.62
CA TRP A 153 2.00 -15.45 -1.61
C TRP A 153 1.86 -14.04 -2.17
N GLN A 154 2.48 -13.77 -3.33
CA GLN A 154 2.39 -12.48 -4.00
C GLN A 154 0.95 -12.16 -4.46
N ALA A 155 0.19 -13.17 -4.88
CA ALA A 155 -1.24 -13.01 -5.18
C ALA A 155 -2.03 -12.60 -3.94
N SER A 156 -1.85 -13.30 -2.82
CA SER A 156 -2.48 -12.91 -1.55
C SER A 156 -2.07 -11.49 -1.11
N LEU A 157 -0.80 -11.13 -1.22
CA LEU A 157 -0.33 -9.76 -0.92
C LEU A 157 -1.04 -8.72 -1.82
N ALA A 158 -1.13 -8.96 -3.12
CA ALA A 158 -1.85 -8.09 -4.05
C ALA A 158 -3.36 -8.02 -3.74
N ARG A 159 -3.99 -9.11 -3.29
CA ARG A 159 -5.39 -9.06 -2.85
C ARG A 159 -5.56 -8.15 -1.65
N ASN A 160 -4.66 -8.24 -0.67
CA ASN A 160 -4.68 -7.38 0.51
C ASN A 160 -4.51 -5.90 0.14
N TYR A 161 -3.61 -5.57 -0.80
CA TYR A 161 -3.50 -4.21 -1.34
C TYR A 161 -4.79 -3.73 -2.00
N ALA A 162 -5.47 -4.55 -2.80
CA ALA A 162 -6.72 -4.17 -3.44
C ALA A 162 -7.80 -3.81 -2.41
N TYR A 163 -7.95 -4.62 -1.35
CA TYR A 163 -8.89 -4.32 -0.27
C TYR A 163 -8.46 -3.13 0.60
N GLN A 164 -7.15 -2.91 0.76
CA GLN A 164 -6.62 -1.73 1.42
C GLN A 164 -6.95 -0.44 0.65
N PHE A 165 -6.83 -0.46 -0.68
CA PHE A 165 -7.26 0.66 -1.53
C PHE A 165 -8.78 0.88 -1.45
N ALA A 166 -9.56 -0.20 -1.46
CA ALA A 166 -11.01 -0.13 -1.33
C ALA A 166 -11.44 0.41 0.05
N ALA A 167 -10.74 0.03 1.12
CA ALA A 167 -10.96 0.56 2.46
C ALA A 167 -10.76 2.07 2.50
N GLN A 168 -9.63 2.56 1.97
CA GLN A 168 -9.38 4.00 1.84
C GLN A 168 -10.47 4.68 1.01
N ALA A 169 -10.82 4.11 -0.15
CA ALA A 169 -11.81 4.70 -1.05
C ALA A 169 -13.23 4.78 -0.44
N ALA A 170 -13.53 3.89 0.50
CA ALA A 170 -14.78 3.84 1.26
C ALA A 170 -14.72 4.65 2.57
N GLY A 171 -13.59 5.26 2.91
CA GLY A 171 -13.41 5.99 4.17
C GLY A 171 -13.24 5.11 5.40
N ALA A 172 -12.97 3.81 5.23
CA ALA A 172 -12.58 2.91 6.30
C ALA A 172 -11.08 3.02 6.62
N ASN A 173 -10.64 2.51 7.76
CA ASN A 173 -9.22 2.53 8.12
C ASN A 173 -8.41 1.51 7.29
N PRO A 174 -7.55 1.93 6.35
CA PRO A 174 -6.84 0.99 5.49
C PRO A 174 -5.71 0.23 6.23
N LEU A 175 -5.36 0.58 7.46
CA LEU A 175 -4.29 -0.03 8.25
C LEU A 175 -4.82 -0.93 9.38
N SER A 176 -6.07 -1.40 9.27
CA SER A 176 -6.64 -2.35 10.23
C SER A 176 -7.34 -3.52 9.53
N ALA A 177 -7.39 -4.67 10.22
CA ALA A 177 -8.06 -5.86 9.68
C ALA A 177 -9.57 -5.62 9.46
N ASP A 178 -10.23 -4.93 10.40
CA ASP A 178 -11.64 -4.55 10.27
C ASP A 178 -11.88 -3.57 9.12
N GLY A 179 -10.93 -2.67 8.85
CA GLY A 179 -11.03 -1.75 7.74
C GLY A 179 -10.81 -2.44 6.39
N LEU A 180 -9.90 -3.42 6.31
CA LEU A 180 -9.78 -4.30 5.12
C LEU A 180 -11.05 -5.12 4.90
N GLN A 181 -11.68 -5.62 5.96
CA GLN A 181 -12.97 -6.30 5.87
C GLN A 181 -14.07 -5.39 5.32
N GLN A 182 -14.13 -4.13 5.77
CA GLN A 182 -15.02 -3.11 5.20
C GLN A 182 -14.67 -2.81 3.74
N GLY A 183 -13.38 -2.69 3.42
CA GLY A 183 -12.87 -2.49 2.07
C GLY A 183 -13.29 -3.62 1.13
N MET A 184 -13.23 -4.87 1.58
CA MET A 184 -13.72 -6.04 0.83
C MET A 184 -15.22 -5.93 0.54
N GLN A 185 -16.03 -5.57 1.53
CA GLN A 185 -17.48 -5.39 1.34
C GLN A 185 -17.81 -4.23 0.41
N ALA A 186 -17.07 -3.12 0.52
CA ALA A 186 -17.23 -1.95 -0.33
C ALA A 186 -16.82 -2.25 -1.77
N PHE A 187 -15.69 -2.96 -1.96
CA PHE A 187 -15.15 -3.32 -3.27
C PHE A 187 -16.20 -3.98 -4.16
N GLU A 188 -16.97 -4.92 -3.61
CA GLU A 188 -18.03 -5.65 -4.35
C GLU A 188 -19.15 -4.75 -4.86
N GLN A 189 -19.36 -3.60 -4.22
CA GLN A 189 -20.39 -2.63 -4.58
C GLN A 189 -19.87 -1.51 -5.48
N MET A 190 -18.55 -1.43 -5.69
CA MET A 190 -17.94 -0.43 -6.57
C MET A 190 -18.22 -0.72 -8.05
N LYS A 191 -18.12 0.32 -8.86
CA LYS A 191 -18.22 0.19 -10.32
C LYS A 191 -17.13 -0.75 -10.86
N PRO A 192 -17.42 -1.54 -11.92
CA PRO A 192 -16.46 -2.48 -12.49
C PRO A 192 -15.11 -1.86 -12.89
N GLU A 193 -15.11 -0.62 -13.36
CA GLU A 193 -13.87 0.09 -13.75
C GLU A 193 -12.99 0.42 -12.53
N ALA A 194 -13.59 0.80 -11.40
CA ALA A 194 -12.86 1.02 -10.15
C ALA A 194 -12.32 -0.29 -9.59
N GLN A 195 -13.12 -1.38 -9.66
CA GLN A 195 -12.68 -2.72 -9.28
C GLN A 195 -11.49 -3.19 -10.14
N LEU A 196 -11.55 -2.99 -11.45
CA LEU A 196 -10.46 -3.30 -12.37
C LEU A 196 -9.22 -2.48 -12.04
N PHE A 197 -9.36 -1.16 -11.87
CA PHE A 197 -8.25 -0.28 -11.53
C PHE A 197 -7.55 -0.74 -10.25
N MET A 198 -8.28 -1.00 -9.17
CA MET A 198 -7.68 -1.41 -7.90
C MET A 198 -6.97 -2.77 -7.98
N GLN A 199 -7.53 -3.73 -8.73
CA GLN A 199 -6.86 -5.02 -8.97
C GLN A 199 -5.60 -4.87 -9.81
N VAL A 200 -5.64 -4.05 -10.86
CA VAL A 200 -4.47 -3.76 -11.70
C VAL A 200 -3.41 -3.03 -10.88
N ALA A 201 -3.81 -2.03 -10.09
CA ALA A 201 -2.91 -1.28 -9.23
C ALA A 201 -2.23 -2.17 -8.19
N SER A 202 -2.97 -3.12 -7.61
CA SER A 202 -2.43 -4.02 -6.59
C SER A 202 -1.43 -5.03 -7.17
N VAL A 203 -1.74 -5.63 -8.33
CA VAL A 203 -0.82 -6.53 -9.04
C VAL A 203 0.40 -5.76 -9.56
N PHE A 204 0.20 -4.55 -10.09
CA PHE A 204 1.28 -3.71 -10.62
C PHE A 204 2.26 -3.28 -9.52
N LYS A 205 1.74 -2.90 -8.34
CA LYS A 205 2.54 -2.59 -7.15
C LYS A 205 3.27 -3.80 -6.60
N GLY A 206 2.65 -4.99 -6.65
CA GLY A 206 3.25 -6.24 -6.20
C GLY A 206 4.33 -6.79 -7.14
N ASN A 207 4.96 -7.90 -6.73
CA ASN A 207 6.01 -8.56 -7.53
C ASN A 207 5.46 -9.58 -8.54
N LEU A 208 4.14 -9.61 -8.77
CA LEU A 208 3.54 -10.42 -9.82
C LEU A 208 3.90 -9.86 -11.21
N LEU A 209 4.00 -10.76 -12.20
CA LEU A 209 4.26 -10.41 -13.60
C LEU A 209 5.46 -9.47 -13.79
N GLY A 210 6.61 -9.86 -13.21
CA GLY A 210 7.88 -9.13 -13.39
C GLY A 210 7.98 -7.82 -12.61
N GLY A 211 7.22 -7.66 -11.52
CA GLY A 211 7.22 -6.45 -10.68
C GLY A 211 8.50 -6.19 -9.87
N PRO A 212 8.53 -5.11 -9.07
CA PRO A 212 7.44 -4.16 -8.82
C PRO A 212 7.40 -2.99 -9.83
N GLY A 213 6.22 -2.39 -9.97
CA GLY A 213 6.00 -1.14 -10.69
C GLY A 213 5.52 -0.04 -9.75
N PHE A 214 5.61 1.21 -10.19
CA PHE A 214 5.36 2.38 -9.36
C PHE A 214 4.42 3.38 -10.03
N TYR A 215 3.60 4.03 -9.21
CA TYR A 215 2.83 5.21 -9.58
C TYR A 215 3.55 6.47 -9.13
N ASP A 216 3.52 7.51 -9.97
CA ASP A 216 3.88 8.87 -9.56
C ASP A 216 2.72 9.46 -8.75
N ASN A 217 2.78 9.29 -7.43
CA ASN A 217 1.72 9.77 -6.54
C ASN A 217 1.50 11.29 -6.62
N PRO A 218 2.54 12.15 -6.60
CA PRO A 218 2.38 13.57 -6.87
C PRO A 218 1.67 13.86 -8.20
N GLY A 219 2.04 13.16 -9.28
CA GLY A 219 1.39 13.30 -10.58
C GLY A 219 -0.09 12.86 -10.57
N LEU A 220 -0.43 11.79 -9.85
CA LEU A 220 -1.82 11.34 -9.69
C LEU A 220 -2.66 12.36 -8.91
N LYS A 221 -2.08 13.01 -7.90
CA LYS A 221 -2.75 14.13 -7.21
C LYS A 221 -2.99 15.30 -8.18
N GLN A 222 -1.99 15.67 -8.96
CA GLN A 222 -2.12 16.72 -9.98
C GLN A 222 -3.18 16.38 -11.03
N LEU A 223 -3.33 15.10 -11.40
CA LEU A 223 -4.42 14.65 -12.27
C LEU A 223 -5.78 14.97 -11.66
N LEU A 224 -6.00 14.64 -10.38
CA LEU A 224 -7.25 14.95 -9.67
C LEU A 224 -7.49 16.47 -9.59
N GLU A 225 -6.46 17.25 -9.27
CA GLU A 225 -6.51 18.73 -9.24
C GLU A 225 -6.88 19.30 -10.62
N SER A 226 -6.25 18.81 -11.69
CA SER A 226 -6.48 19.28 -13.07
C SER A 226 -7.90 19.01 -13.56
N LYS A 227 -8.56 17.99 -13.01
CA LYS A 227 -9.96 17.63 -13.29
C LYS A 227 -10.95 18.33 -12.36
N GLY A 228 -10.46 19.19 -11.44
CA GLY A 228 -11.29 19.90 -10.47
C GLY A 228 -11.84 19.00 -9.35
N LEU A 229 -11.24 17.84 -9.12
CA LEU A 229 -11.73 16.80 -8.21
C LEU A 229 -11.13 16.93 -6.79
N ASN A 230 -11.10 18.16 -6.27
CA ASN A 230 -10.46 18.47 -5.00
C ASN A 230 -11.09 17.74 -3.79
N GLN A 231 -12.34 17.29 -3.93
CA GLN A 231 -13.00 16.48 -2.89
C GLN A 231 -12.27 15.17 -2.57
N PHE A 232 -11.46 14.63 -3.49
CA PHE A 232 -10.71 13.38 -3.27
C PHE A 232 -9.28 13.59 -2.75
N ILE A 233 -8.81 14.84 -2.61
CA ILE A 233 -7.44 15.15 -2.18
C ILE A 233 -7.38 15.86 -0.82
N ASN A 234 -8.49 15.84 -0.07
CA ASN A 234 -8.58 16.45 1.26
C ASN A 234 -7.67 15.77 2.29
N ASP A 235 -7.35 14.49 2.07
CA ASP A 235 -6.35 13.78 2.87
C ASP A 235 -4.94 14.25 2.45
N PRO A 236 -4.14 14.83 3.37
CA PRO A 236 -2.82 15.35 3.04
C PRO A 236 -1.84 14.27 2.55
N GLN A 237 -2.09 12.99 2.83
CA GLN A 237 -1.27 11.88 2.35
C GLN A 237 -1.54 11.53 0.88
N VAL A 238 -2.62 12.05 0.27
CA VAL A 238 -2.84 11.95 -1.17
C VAL A 238 -1.73 12.73 -1.89
N GLY A 239 -1.01 12.01 -2.76
CA GLY A 239 0.21 12.47 -3.42
C GLY A 239 1.50 12.05 -2.73
N GLN A 240 1.44 11.43 -1.55
CA GLN A 240 2.63 10.99 -0.79
C GLN A 240 2.73 9.48 -0.73
N THR A 241 1.62 8.80 -0.49
CA THR A 241 1.57 7.36 -0.23
C THR A 241 0.65 6.66 -1.22
N ASP A 242 1.01 5.42 -1.58
CA ASP A 242 0.25 4.65 -2.57
C ASP A 242 -1.17 4.37 -2.11
N VAL A 243 -1.37 4.01 -0.84
CA VAL A 243 -2.70 3.65 -0.31
C VAL A 243 -3.68 4.81 -0.43
N GLN A 244 -3.29 5.99 0.06
CA GLN A 244 -4.14 7.17 0.02
C GLN A 244 -4.34 7.67 -1.41
N THR A 245 -3.28 7.68 -2.22
CA THR A 245 -3.34 8.20 -3.60
C THR A 245 -4.14 7.28 -4.53
N ILE A 246 -3.88 5.98 -4.52
CA ILE A 246 -4.62 4.99 -5.33
C ILE A 246 -6.06 4.88 -4.84
N GLY A 247 -6.30 4.94 -3.51
CA GLY A 247 -7.64 5.02 -2.95
C GLY A 247 -8.43 6.23 -3.45
N ALA A 248 -7.82 7.41 -3.49
CA ALA A 248 -8.45 8.63 -4.01
C ALA A 248 -8.79 8.53 -5.51
N ILE A 249 -7.87 7.98 -6.32
CA ILE A 249 -8.12 7.71 -7.74
C ILE A 249 -9.26 6.70 -7.91
N ALA A 250 -9.28 5.63 -7.11
CA ALA A 250 -10.34 4.65 -7.12
C ALA A 250 -11.70 5.27 -6.75
N SER A 251 -11.77 6.16 -5.75
CA SER A 251 -13.00 6.91 -5.42
C SER A 251 -13.47 7.78 -6.58
N ALA A 252 -12.55 8.46 -7.28
CA ALA A 252 -12.88 9.30 -8.43
C ALA A 252 -13.37 8.49 -9.65
N ILE A 253 -12.80 7.31 -9.87
CA ILE A 253 -13.29 6.37 -10.89
C ILE A 253 -14.66 5.81 -10.49
N ASN A 254 -14.82 5.43 -9.22
CA ASN A 254 -16.08 4.91 -8.70
C ASN A 254 -17.21 5.95 -8.78
N SER A 255 -16.92 7.23 -8.56
CA SER A 255 -17.91 8.30 -8.77
C SER A 255 -18.23 8.53 -10.26
N GLY A 256 -17.39 8.05 -11.17
CA GLY A 256 -17.51 8.26 -12.62
C GLY A 256 -17.00 9.63 -13.08
N GLN A 257 -16.24 10.33 -12.23
CA GLN A 257 -15.66 11.64 -12.55
C GLN A 257 -14.25 11.54 -13.15
N LEU A 258 -13.64 10.35 -13.06
CA LEU A 258 -12.39 9.98 -13.69
C LEU A 258 -12.57 8.63 -14.39
N SER A 259 -11.87 8.39 -15.49
CA SER A 259 -11.80 7.08 -16.13
C SER A 259 -10.43 6.43 -15.94
N LEU A 260 -10.35 5.12 -16.12
CA LEU A 260 -9.07 4.39 -16.18
C LEU A 260 -8.19 4.93 -17.31
N ASN A 261 -8.79 5.34 -18.43
CA ASN A 261 -8.06 5.94 -19.54
C ASN A 261 -7.43 7.30 -19.16
N ASP A 262 -8.07 8.10 -18.32
CA ASP A 262 -7.45 9.34 -17.82
C ASP A 262 -6.19 9.03 -17.01
N VAL A 263 -6.20 7.95 -16.22
CA VAL A 263 -5.05 7.50 -15.42
C VAL A 263 -3.95 6.90 -16.30
N ILE A 264 -4.30 6.15 -17.35
CA ILE A 264 -3.30 5.59 -18.28
C ILE A 264 -2.61 6.72 -19.07
N ASN A 265 -3.37 7.74 -19.48
CA ASN A 265 -2.86 8.84 -20.30
C ASN A 265 -2.23 9.98 -19.49
N SER A 266 -2.24 9.91 -18.16
CA SER A 266 -1.67 10.95 -17.30
C SER A 266 -0.14 10.99 -17.29
N GLY A 267 0.52 9.91 -17.75
CA GLY A 267 1.97 9.76 -17.65
C GLY A 267 2.47 9.38 -16.25
N THR A 268 1.58 9.01 -15.32
CA THR A 268 1.94 8.73 -13.91
C THR A 268 2.25 7.25 -13.64
N ILE A 269 2.46 6.45 -14.68
CA ILE A 269 2.73 5.01 -14.60
C ILE A 269 4.13 4.75 -15.14
N SER A 270 5.01 4.20 -14.30
CA SER A 270 6.43 4.00 -14.61
C SER A 270 6.73 3.04 -15.78
N ASP A 271 5.90 2.02 -16.00
CA ASP A 271 6.03 1.06 -17.10
C ASP A 271 4.64 0.74 -17.68
N LEU A 272 4.25 1.50 -18.70
CA LEU A 272 2.95 1.34 -19.37
C LEU A 272 2.82 -0.01 -20.11
N ASN A 273 3.92 -0.57 -20.62
CA ASN A 273 3.88 -1.85 -21.32
C ASN A 273 3.54 -2.97 -20.32
N ARG A 274 4.22 -3.00 -19.17
CA ARG A 274 3.88 -3.92 -18.09
C ARG A 274 2.48 -3.66 -17.55
N TYR A 275 2.08 -2.39 -17.41
CA TYR A 275 0.73 -2.05 -16.95
C TYR A 275 -0.35 -2.67 -17.84
N GLN A 276 -0.18 -2.61 -19.16
CA GLN A 276 -1.09 -3.25 -20.12
C GLN A 276 -1.10 -4.78 -20.01
N GLN A 277 0.05 -5.40 -19.74
CA GLN A 277 0.12 -6.84 -19.47
C GLN A 277 -0.65 -7.21 -18.20
N VAL A 278 -0.53 -6.39 -17.15
CA VAL A 278 -1.28 -6.58 -15.90
C VAL A 278 -2.79 -6.42 -16.12
N ILE A 279 -3.23 -5.43 -16.92
CA ILE A 279 -4.64 -5.31 -17.33
C ILE A 279 -5.10 -6.60 -18.01
N GLY A 280 -4.34 -7.14 -18.96
CA GLY A 280 -4.67 -8.39 -19.64
C GLY A 280 -4.76 -9.59 -18.69
N TYR A 281 -3.84 -9.69 -17.73
CA TYR A 281 -3.84 -10.75 -16.72
C TYR A 281 -5.02 -10.66 -15.74
N VAL A 282 -5.36 -9.47 -15.26
CA VAL A 282 -6.50 -9.25 -14.36
C VAL A 282 -7.83 -9.48 -15.10
N SER A 283 -8.02 -8.83 -16.24
CA SER A 283 -9.25 -8.95 -17.04
C SER A 283 -9.45 -10.36 -17.62
N GLY A 284 -8.36 -11.06 -17.93
CA GLY A 284 -8.37 -12.47 -18.34
C GLY A 284 -8.62 -13.47 -17.21
N GLY A 285 -8.74 -13.00 -15.96
CA GLY A 285 -9.01 -13.84 -14.79
C GLY A 285 -7.79 -14.58 -14.21
N GLY A 286 -6.57 -14.29 -14.69
CA GLY A 286 -5.35 -14.88 -14.17
C GLY A 286 -5.14 -14.56 -12.69
N PHE A 287 -5.37 -13.30 -12.30
CA PHE A 287 -5.26 -12.88 -10.90
C PHE A 287 -6.24 -13.63 -9.98
N ALA A 288 -7.50 -13.74 -10.40
CA ALA A 288 -8.51 -14.48 -9.66
C ALA A 288 -8.18 -15.98 -9.60
N SER A 289 -7.63 -16.57 -10.66
CA SER A 289 -7.18 -17.96 -10.68
C SER A 289 -6.06 -18.22 -9.66
N ASP A 290 -5.05 -17.35 -9.60
CA ASP A 290 -3.94 -17.50 -8.65
C ASP A 290 -4.41 -17.36 -7.20
N LEU A 291 -5.39 -16.48 -6.94
CA LEU A 291 -6.03 -16.36 -5.64
C LEU A 291 -6.85 -17.59 -5.26
N ASN A 292 -7.64 -18.13 -6.19
CA ASN A 292 -8.36 -19.38 -5.96
C ASN A 292 -7.39 -20.53 -5.64
N ASN A 293 -6.26 -20.61 -6.35
CA ASN A 293 -5.22 -21.59 -6.05
C ASN A 293 -4.63 -21.38 -4.65
N TYR A 294 -4.27 -20.15 -4.31
CA TYR A 294 -3.83 -19.78 -2.96
C TYR A 294 -4.84 -20.23 -1.90
N ASP A 295 -6.14 -19.98 -2.09
CA ASP A 295 -7.17 -20.29 -1.12
C ASP A 295 -7.44 -21.80 -0.94
N THR A 296 -6.87 -22.68 -1.79
CA THR A 296 -6.87 -24.14 -1.60
C THR A 296 -5.74 -24.65 -0.69
N VAL A 297 -4.75 -23.80 -0.38
CA VAL A 297 -3.65 -24.16 0.51
C VAL A 297 -4.19 -24.41 1.92
N ARG A 298 -3.86 -25.57 2.48
CA ARG A 298 -4.34 -25.98 3.81
C ARG A 298 -3.68 -25.16 4.92
N ILE A 299 -4.44 -25.00 6.00
CA ILE A 299 -4.06 -24.32 7.23
C ILE A 299 -4.08 -25.32 8.37
#